data_AF-A0A644W467-F1
#
_entry.id   AF-A0A644W467-F1
#
_cell.length_a   1.000
_cell.length_b   1.000
_cell.length_c   1.000
_cell.angle_alpha   90.00
_cell.angle_beta   90.00
_cell.angle_gamma   90.00
#
_symmetry.space_group_name_H-M   'P 1'
#
loop_
_entity.id
_entity.type
_entity.pdbx_description
1 polymer ?
#
loop_
_entity_poly.entity_id
_entity_poly.type
_entity_poly.pdbx_seq_one_letter_code
_entity_poly.pdbx_strand_id
1 'polypeptide(L)'
;MKELAMEANRCYMCKKPRCQAHCPINTSIPEVIELFKEGQIAKAGEILFQNNPLSLVCAIVCPHEDQCRGNCIRGIKDEPVSFCDIEKHVSKYYLENIKLEKEKELEERIAIIGGGPAGITIAFILAQKGYKVTIFDSHDKIGGVLRYGIPEFRLPNSIIDHYEERLIELGVKIRPNTLVGPVLTLDKLFFDGYKAIFIGTGVWNPKTLDIKGESLGHVHYAIDYLKSPSVYNLGNKVCVIGAGDVAMDAARTAKRNGAKEVYILYRKGMENIPATKAELEGAISDEIKFELFKSPVELTEEGVKYIETENVVDEDGKISTIVIEGKEGLFECDSIIIAVSQSPKNNIVSNTTGLETNKWGLLLTDEYGHTTRDGVFASGDVVTGAKTVVRAASHAKIVAEEIEKYIQKNK
;
A
#
# COMPACT_ATOMS: atom_id res chain seq x y z
N MET A 1 -2.02 10.67 26.67
CA MET A 1 -1.27 11.93 26.92
C MET A 1 -0.07 11.74 27.83
N LYS A 2 -0.23 11.25 29.08
CA LYS A 2 0.94 11.08 29.99
C LYS A 2 2.01 10.13 29.44
N GLU A 3 1.61 8.98 28.89
CA GLU A 3 2.54 8.01 28.28
C GLU A 3 3.25 8.58 27.05
N LEU A 4 2.52 9.22 26.13
CA LEU A 4 3.12 9.87 24.94
C LEU A 4 4.11 10.98 25.32
N ALA A 5 3.83 11.74 26.38
CA ALA A 5 4.76 12.76 26.88
C ALA A 5 6.03 12.14 27.47
N MET A 6 5.91 11.01 28.19
CA MET A 6 7.08 10.24 28.64
C MET A 6 7.88 9.72 27.46
N GLU A 7 7.20 9.21 26.43
CA GLU A 7 7.85 8.70 25.21
C GLU A 7 8.61 9.81 24.47
N ALA A 8 7.99 10.98 24.30
CA ALA A 8 8.62 12.15 23.69
C ALA A 8 9.89 12.59 24.44
N ASN A 9 9.89 12.47 25.78
CA ASN A 9 11.04 12.81 26.61
C ASN A 9 12.22 11.82 26.49
N ARG A 10 12.02 10.62 25.92
CA ARG A 10 13.11 9.68 25.62
C ARG A 10 13.93 10.08 24.41
N CYS A 11 13.43 11.00 23.57
CA CYS A 11 14.13 11.47 22.38
C CYS A 11 15.38 12.28 22.74
N TYR A 12 16.52 11.91 22.16
CA TYR A 12 17.80 12.59 22.37
C TYR A 12 17.98 13.90 21.58
N MET A 13 16.98 14.31 20.79
CA MET A 13 17.07 15.49 19.91
C MET A 13 18.38 15.51 19.10
N CYS A 14 18.65 14.39 18.42
CA CYS A 14 19.93 14.19 17.76
C CYS A 14 20.20 15.25 16.69
N LYS A 15 21.37 15.91 16.75
CA LYS A 15 21.81 16.90 15.75
C LYS A 15 21.82 16.36 14.31
N LYS A 16 22.10 15.06 14.14
CA LYS A 16 22.02 14.34 12.86
C LYS A 16 21.01 13.19 13.00
N PRO A 17 19.71 13.44 12.83
CA PRO A 17 18.67 12.47 13.12
C PRO A 17 18.64 11.35 12.06
N ARG A 18 19.20 10.19 12.40
CA ARG A 18 19.15 9.00 11.52
C ARG A 18 17.71 8.54 11.24
N CYS A 19 16.79 8.73 12.19
CA CYS A 19 15.38 8.40 12.02
C CYS A 19 14.72 9.19 10.87
N GLN A 20 15.09 10.47 10.70
CA GLN A 20 14.63 11.31 9.58
C GLN A 20 15.29 10.87 8.28
N ALA A 21 16.62 10.67 8.27
CA ALA A 21 17.36 10.28 7.07
C ALA A 21 16.94 8.91 6.48
N HIS A 22 16.41 8.01 7.32
CA HIS A 22 15.90 6.69 6.90
C HIS A 22 14.38 6.66 6.76
N CYS A 23 13.69 7.79 6.93
CA CYS A 23 12.29 7.93 6.57
C CYS A 23 12.19 8.22 5.07
N PRO A 24 11.45 7.43 4.26
CA PRO A 24 11.38 7.64 2.81
C PRO A 24 10.81 9.00 2.37
N ILE A 25 10.10 9.70 3.27
CA ILE A 25 9.55 11.05 3.05
C ILE A 25 10.27 12.11 3.91
N ASN A 26 11.40 11.75 4.52
CA ASN A 26 12.28 12.65 5.27
C ASN A 26 11.58 13.47 6.38
N THR A 27 10.60 12.88 7.09
CA THR A 27 9.85 13.56 8.16
C THR A 27 10.79 14.16 9.21
N SER A 28 10.57 15.43 9.56
CA SER A 28 11.30 16.17 10.61
C SER A 28 10.95 15.69 12.02
N ILE A 29 11.29 14.44 12.34
CA ILE A 29 10.90 13.76 13.59
C ILE A 29 11.31 14.55 14.85
N PRO A 30 12.55 15.06 15.00
CA PRO A 30 12.91 15.81 16.21
C PRO A 30 12.10 17.09 16.41
N GLU A 31 11.83 17.83 15.32
CA GLU A 31 11.05 19.07 15.34
C GLU A 31 9.59 18.80 15.76
N VAL A 32 8.99 17.75 15.20
CA VAL A 32 7.62 17.33 15.57
C VAL A 32 7.56 16.93 17.05
N ILE A 33 8.56 16.19 17.54
CA ILE A 33 8.65 15.82 18.96
C ILE A 33 8.82 17.07 19.84
N GLU A 34 9.60 18.06 19.41
CA GLU A 34 9.81 19.32 20.15
C GLU A 34 8.49 20.08 20.31
N LEU A 35 7.80 20.32 19.20
CA LEU A 35 6.50 20.98 19.19
C LEU A 35 5.47 20.22 20.02
N PHE A 36 5.49 18.88 19.96
CA PHE A 36 4.61 18.05 20.80
C PHE A 36 4.90 18.23 22.29
N LYS A 37 6.19 18.30 22.70
CA LYS A 37 6.58 18.56 24.10
C LYS A 37 6.18 19.95 24.58
N GLU A 38 6.16 20.93 23.70
CA GLU A 38 5.72 22.30 23.97
C GLU A 38 4.18 22.46 23.98
N GLY A 39 3.44 21.39 23.68
CA GLY A 39 1.98 21.42 23.57
C GLY A 39 1.45 22.04 22.27
N GLN A 40 2.32 22.31 21.29
CA GLN A 40 1.98 22.87 19.98
C GLN A 40 1.49 21.78 19.00
N ILE A 41 0.47 21.00 19.39
CA ILE A 41 -0.01 19.83 18.63
C ILE A 41 -0.49 20.22 17.22
N ALA A 42 -1.22 21.34 17.09
CA ALA A 42 -1.72 21.80 15.79
C ALA A 42 -0.57 22.10 14.80
N LYS A 43 0.48 22.78 15.26
CA LYS A 43 1.66 23.12 14.45
C LYS A 43 2.49 21.89 14.10
N ALA A 44 2.65 20.97 15.06
CA ALA A 44 3.29 19.69 14.80
C ALA A 44 2.54 18.89 13.72
N GLY A 45 1.20 18.88 13.79
CA GLY A 45 0.32 18.25 12.81
C GLY A 45 0.38 18.90 11.44
N GLU A 46 0.48 20.22 11.37
CA GLU A 46 0.68 20.95 10.12
C GLU A 46 1.97 20.53 9.42
N ILE A 47 3.09 20.47 10.15
CA ILE A 47 4.37 20.01 9.60
C ILE A 47 4.26 18.58 9.06
N LEU A 48 3.62 17.68 9.82
CA LEU A 48 3.40 16.31 9.38
C LEU A 48 2.55 16.23 8.13
N PHE A 49 1.43 16.96 8.08
CA PHE A 49 0.49 16.93 6.97
C PHE A 49 1.09 17.55 5.70
N GLN A 50 1.73 18.71 5.81
CA GLN A 50 2.41 19.37 4.69
C GLN A 50 3.55 18.51 4.15
N ASN A 51 4.25 17.77 5.03
CA ASN A 51 5.24 16.82 4.56
C ASN A 51 4.62 15.55 3.95
N ASN A 52 3.54 15.04 4.54
CA ASN A 52 2.87 13.81 4.14
C ASN A 52 1.38 13.86 4.50
N PRO A 53 0.48 14.09 3.53
CA PRO A 53 -0.96 14.06 3.79
C PRO A 53 -1.42 12.75 4.42
N LEU A 54 -0.73 11.63 4.13
CA LEU A 54 -1.02 10.31 4.68
C LEU A 54 -0.23 9.98 5.96
N SER A 55 0.25 10.98 6.71
CA SER A 55 1.05 10.76 7.93
C SER A 55 0.33 9.87 8.96
N LEU A 56 -0.98 10.05 9.18
CA LEU A 56 -1.74 9.19 10.10
C LEU A 56 -1.72 7.72 9.67
N VAL A 57 -1.90 7.45 8.37
CA VAL A 57 -1.83 6.08 7.83
C VAL A 57 -0.42 5.53 7.98
N CYS A 58 0.59 6.31 7.62
CA CYS A 58 2.00 5.89 7.70
C CYS A 58 2.44 5.60 9.14
N ALA A 59 1.92 6.34 10.12
CA ALA A 59 2.16 6.08 11.54
C ALA A 59 1.66 4.68 11.96
N ILE A 60 0.64 4.15 11.28
CA ILE A 60 0.03 2.85 11.59
C ILE A 60 0.69 1.71 10.80
N VAL A 61 0.92 1.88 9.49
CA VAL A 61 1.24 0.76 8.59
C VAL A 61 2.67 0.73 8.07
N CYS A 62 3.50 1.74 8.34
CA CYS A 62 4.90 1.68 7.93
C CYS A 62 5.66 0.57 8.66
N PRO A 63 6.62 -0.09 7.99
CA PRO A 63 7.56 -1.00 8.65
C PRO A 63 8.59 -0.17 9.43
N HIS A 64 8.20 0.34 10.60
CA HIS A 64 9.00 1.27 11.40
C HIS A 64 10.35 0.67 11.81
N GLU A 65 10.40 -0.65 12.02
CA GLU A 65 11.61 -1.42 12.34
C GLU A 65 12.67 -1.36 11.24
N ASP A 66 12.26 -1.19 9.99
CA ASP A 66 13.18 -1.09 8.84
C ASP A 66 13.50 0.37 8.49
N GLN A 67 12.82 1.33 9.15
CA GLN A 67 12.86 2.76 8.84
C GLN A 67 13.22 3.60 10.06
N CYS A 68 12.37 4.55 10.44
CA CYS A 68 12.68 5.57 11.44
C CYS A 68 13.01 4.99 12.82
N ARG A 69 12.23 4.01 13.30
CA ARG A 69 12.40 3.37 14.61
C ARG A 69 13.65 2.49 14.64
N GLY A 70 13.84 1.65 13.63
CA GLY A 70 15.04 0.79 13.51
C GLY A 70 16.35 1.57 13.42
N ASN A 71 16.30 2.79 12.88
CA ASN A 71 17.47 3.66 12.74
C ASN A 71 17.57 4.73 13.84
N CYS A 72 16.76 4.66 14.89
CA CYS A 72 16.85 5.56 16.03
C CYS A 72 18.20 5.35 16.76
N ILE A 73 18.97 6.43 16.95
CA ILE A 73 20.30 6.36 17.62
C ILE A 73 20.19 5.79 19.04
N ARG A 74 19.08 6.05 19.74
CA ARG A 74 18.82 5.49 21.06
C ARG A 74 18.79 3.95 21.03
N GLY A 75 18.24 3.38 19.95
CA GLY A 75 18.16 1.95 19.64
C GLY A 75 19.49 1.18 19.70
N ILE A 76 20.64 1.88 19.69
CA ILE A 76 21.97 1.27 19.77
C ILE A 76 22.28 0.74 21.18
N LYS A 77 21.78 1.40 22.23
CA LYS A 77 22.09 1.07 23.64
C LYS A 77 20.86 0.81 24.50
N ASP A 78 19.71 1.25 24.06
CA ASP A 78 18.45 1.24 24.79
C ASP A 78 17.31 1.09 23.78
N GLU A 79 16.07 1.01 24.22
CA GLU A 79 14.92 0.92 23.34
C GLU A 79 14.73 2.21 22.50
N PRO A 80 14.47 2.08 21.19
CA PRO A 80 14.24 3.20 20.30
C PRO A 80 12.95 3.96 20.66
N VAL A 81 12.89 5.24 20.27
CA VAL A 81 11.69 6.06 20.46
C VAL A 81 10.59 5.58 19.52
N SER A 82 9.40 5.35 20.06
CA SER A 82 8.18 4.99 19.33
C SER A 82 7.52 6.25 18.78
N PHE A 83 8.21 6.91 17.83
CA PHE A 83 7.71 8.12 17.19
C PHE A 83 6.36 7.89 16.49
N CYS A 84 6.11 6.70 15.95
CA CYS A 84 4.86 6.33 15.32
C CYS A 84 3.63 6.56 16.21
N ASP A 85 3.73 6.36 17.53
CA ASP A 85 2.62 6.60 18.46
C ASP A 85 2.34 8.11 18.62
N ILE A 86 3.41 8.92 18.65
CA ILE A 86 3.30 10.39 18.69
C ILE A 86 2.74 10.90 17.35
N GLU A 87 3.29 10.43 16.23
CA GLU A 87 2.83 10.76 14.88
C GLU A 87 1.35 10.43 14.70
N LYS A 88 0.92 9.24 15.10
CA LYS A 88 -0.48 8.82 15.06
C LYS A 88 -1.38 9.77 15.84
N HIS A 89 -0.98 10.15 17.07
CA HIS A 89 -1.78 11.06 17.88
C HIS A 89 -1.87 12.47 17.26
N VAL A 90 -0.73 13.03 16.87
CA VAL A 90 -0.64 14.38 16.31
C VAL A 90 -1.36 14.47 14.96
N SER A 91 -1.12 13.52 14.05
CA SER A 91 -1.74 13.50 12.72
C SER A 91 -3.23 13.23 12.79
N LYS A 92 -3.69 12.39 13.73
CA LYS A 92 -5.12 12.22 13.99
C LYS A 92 -5.78 13.52 14.45
N TYR A 93 -5.18 14.18 15.45
CA TYR A 93 -5.68 15.46 15.93
C TYR A 93 -5.80 16.48 14.78
N TYR A 94 -4.77 16.59 13.96
CA TYR A 94 -4.76 17.53 12.83
C TYR A 94 -5.85 17.21 11.81
N LEU A 95 -5.93 15.95 11.36
CA LEU A 95 -6.91 15.51 10.37
C LEU A 95 -8.36 15.69 10.87
N GLU A 96 -8.63 15.51 12.16
CA GLU A 96 -9.98 15.61 12.73
C GLU A 96 -10.40 17.04 13.09
N ASN A 97 -9.46 17.91 13.48
CA ASN A 97 -9.80 19.20 14.10
C ASN A 97 -9.40 20.42 13.27
N ILE A 98 -8.51 20.28 12.30
CA ILE A 98 -8.03 21.41 11.49
C ILE A 98 -8.71 21.39 10.13
N LYS A 99 -9.35 22.52 9.80
CA LYS A 99 -9.95 22.73 8.48
C LYS A 99 -8.85 23.08 7.47
N LEU A 100 -8.84 22.37 6.35
CA LEU A 100 -7.93 22.67 5.24
C LEU A 100 -8.51 23.78 4.38
N GLU A 101 -7.67 24.73 4.00
CA GLU A 101 -8.05 25.86 3.14
C GLU A 101 -7.32 25.81 1.80
N LYS A 102 -7.95 26.37 0.77
CA LYS A 102 -7.32 26.57 -0.52
C LYS A 102 -6.52 27.88 -0.52
N GLU A 103 -5.36 27.88 -1.14
CA GLU A 103 -4.53 29.08 -1.33
C GLU A 103 -5.19 30.10 -2.28
N LYS A 104 -5.84 29.60 -3.34
CA LYS A 104 -6.50 30.38 -4.39
C LYS A 104 -7.53 29.51 -5.12
N GLU A 105 -8.30 30.09 -6.03
CA GLU A 105 -9.15 29.33 -6.96
C GLU A 105 -8.50 29.33 -8.36
N LEU A 106 -8.39 28.14 -8.96
CA LEU A 106 -7.86 27.94 -10.30
C LEU A 106 -8.91 27.26 -11.19
N GLU A 107 -8.93 27.61 -12.47
CA GLU A 107 -9.91 27.09 -13.42
C GLU A 107 -9.49 25.76 -14.04
N GLU A 108 -8.20 25.41 -13.97
CA GLU A 108 -7.66 24.23 -14.61
C GLU A 108 -8.12 22.93 -13.92
N ARG A 109 -8.59 21.98 -14.73
CA ARG A 109 -9.08 20.68 -14.27
C ARG A 109 -8.00 19.61 -14.35
N ILE A 110 -7.93 18.77 -13.31
CA ILE A 110 -6.95 17.68 -13.20
C ILE A 110 -7.69 16.39 -12.88
N ALA A 111 -7.42 15.34 -13.66
CA ALA A 111 -7.98 14.01 -13.44
C ALA A 111 -6.98 13.13 -12.69
N ILE A 112 -7.43 12.49 -11.61
CA ILE A 112 -6.65 11.51 -10.84
C ILE A 112 -7.33 10.17 -11.01
N ILE A 113 -6.64 9.20 -11.61
CA ILE A 113 -7.16 7.86 -11.87
C ILE A 113 -6.60 6.91 -10.82
N GLY A 114 -7.46 6.46 -9.91
CA GLY A 114 -7.14 5.65 -8.73
C GLY A 114 -7.06 6.51 -7.47
N GLY A 115 -7.98 6.28 -6.53
CA GLY A 115 -8.03 6.92 -5.22
C GLY A 115 -7.19 6.21 -4.16
N GLY A 116 -6.06 5.59 -4.55
CA GLY A 116 -5.11 4.98 -3.62
C GLY A 116 -4.17 6.00 -2.95
N PRO A 117 -3.12 5.55 -2.24
CA PRO A 117 -2.19 6.44 -1.53
C PRO A 117 -1.63 7.59 -2.36
N ALA A 118 -1.12 7.28 -3.56
CA ALA A 118 -0.54 8.30 -4.45
C ALA A 118 -1.61 9.29 -4.94
N GLY A 119 -2.79 8.79 -5.35
CA GLY A 119 -3.90 9.62 -5.80
C GLY A 119 -4.44 10.56 -4.71
N ILE A 120 -4.63 10.05 -3.49
CA ILE A 120 -5.04 10.86 -2.34
C ILE A 120 -4.00 11.95 -2.03
N THR A 121 -2.71 11.60 -2.03
CA THR A 121 -1.62 12.54 -1.77
C THR A 121 -1.63 13.69 -2.78
N ILE A 122 -1.68 13.38 -4.07
CA ILE A 122 -1.72 14.38 -5.15
C ILE A 122 -3.00 15.21 -5.08
N ALA A 123 -4.13 14.59 -4.76
CA ALA A 123 -5.41 15.27 -4.64
C ALA A 123 -5.37 16.35 -3.56
N PHE A 124 -4.83 16.04 -2.37
CA PHE A 124 -4.65 17.04 -1.30
C PHE A 124 -3.77 18.20 -1.77
N ILE A 125 -2.58 17.90 -2.29
CA ILE A 125 -1.60 18.93 -2.69
C ILE A 125 -2.19 19.86 -3.76
N LEU A 126 -2.77 19.31 -4.82
CA LEU A 126 -3.29 20.10 -5.92
C LEU A 126 -4.61 20.82 -5.57
N ALA A 127 -5.47 20.22 -4.75
CA ALA A 127 -6.69 20.88 -4.29
C ALA A 127 -6.39 22.05 -3.34
N GLN A 128 -5.43 21.90 -2.40
CA GLN A 128 -4.99 23.00 -1.54
C GLN A 128 -4.40 24.17 -2.34
N LYS A 129 -3.70 23.89 -3.46
CA LYS A 129 -3.24 24.93 -4.39
C LYS A 129 -4.34 25.61 -5.20
N GLY A 130 -5.57 25.06 -5.19
CA GLY A 130 -6.75 25.66 -5.83
C GLY A 130 -7.23 24.99 -7.10
N TYR A 131 -6.62 23.90 -7.56
CA TYR A 131 -6.99 23.24 -8.81
C TYR A 131 -8.34 22.49 -8.70
N LYS A 132 -9.05 22.38 -9.83
CA LYS A 132 -10.29 21.60 -9.92
C LYS A 132 -9.97 20.12 -10.11
N VAL A 133 -9.78 19.41 -9.00
CA VAL A 133 -9.41 17.99 -8.99
C VAL A 133 -10.64 17.08 -9.07
N THR A 134 -10.57 16.04 -9.88
CA THR A 134 -11.53 14.92 -9.88
C THR A 134 -10.81 13.59 -9.76
N ILE A 135 -11.17 12.80 -8.75
CA ILE A 135 -10.69 11.42 -8.56
C ILE A 135 -11.68 10.46 -9.22
N PHE A 136 -11.16 9.56 -10.06
CA PHE A 136 -11.88 8.45 -10.67
C PHE A 136 -11.40 7.16 -10.03
N ASP A 137 -12.27 6.46 -9.32
CA ASP A 137 -11.93 5.19 -8.67
C ASP A 137 -12.78 4.06 -9.23
N SER A 138 -12.18 2.89 -9.47
CA SER A 138 -12.89 1.72 -9.97
C SER A 138 -13.79 1.06 -8.94
N HIS A 139 -13.55 1.32 -7.65
CA HIS A 139 -14.31 0.77 -6.53
C HIS A 139 -15.34 1.78 -6.02
N ASP A 140 -16.19 1.33 -5.09
CA ASP A 140 -17.29 2.11 -4.52
C ASP A 140 -16.81 3.23 -3.59
N LYS A 141 -15.65 3.06 -2.95
CA LYS A 141 -14.96 4.08 -2.14
C LYS A 141 -13.49 4.23 -2.53
N ILE A 142 -12.92 5.41 -2.25
CA ILE A 142 -11.46 5.62 -2.38
C ILE A 142 -10.69 4.92 -1.25
N GLY A 143 -9.37 4.88 -1.37
CA GLY A 143 -8.43 4.30 -0.40
C GLY A 143 -7.50 3.28 -1.04
N GLY A 144 -7.92 2.64 -2.13
CA GLY A 144 -7.15 1.59 -2.79
C GLY A 144 -6.69 0.51 -1.79
N VAL A 145 -5.40 0.17 -1.79
CA VAL A 145 -4.85 -0.85 -0.88
C VAL A 145 -5.07 -0.50 0.60
N LEU A 146 -5.21 0.78 0.97
CA LEU A 146 -5.46 1.19 2.35
C LEU A 146 -6.81 0.67 2.88
N ARG A 147 -7.80 0.56 2.00
CA ARG A 147 -9.16 0.14 2.34
C ARG A 147 -9.40 -1.33 2.00
N TYR A 148 -8.92 -1.77 0.85
CA TYR A 148 -9.27 -3.07 0.28
C TYR A 148 -8.15 -4.11 0.36
N GLY A 149 -6.95 -3.70 0.77
CA GLY A 149 -5.80 -4.59 0.89
C GLY A 149 -5.37 -4.78 2.35
N ILE A 150 -5.29 -3.70 3.12
CA ILE A 150 -4.92 -3.73 4.53
C ILE A 150 -6.19 -4.03 5.36
N PRO A 151 -6.20 -5.11 6.16
CA PRO A 151 -7.37 -5.45 6.99
C PRO A 151 -7.73 -4.39 8.03
N GLU A 152 -9.02 -4.28 8.38
CA GLU A 152 -9.52 -3.28 9.33
C GLU A 152 -8.91 -3.38 10.74
N PHE A 153 -8.49 -4.59 11.15
CA PHE A 153 -7.82 -4.76 12.45
C PHE A 153 -6.42 -4.15 12.48
N ARG A 154 -5.81 -3.86 11.32
CA ARG A 154 -4.56 -3.11 11.18
C ARG A 154 -4.83 -1.63 10.92
N LEU A 155 -5.67 -1.32 9.95
CA LEU A 155 -5.99 0.03 9.53
C LEU A 155 -7.52 0.23 9.46
N PRO A 156 -8.13 0.92 10.45
CA PRO A 156 -9.57 1.16 10.44
C PRO A 156 -10.02 1.96 9.22
N ASN A 157 -11.04 1.47 8.52
CA ASN A 157 -11.60 2.12 7.34
C ASN A 157 -12.17 3.52 7.62
N SER A 158 -12.57 3.79 8.87
CA SER A 158 -13.02 5.12 9.30
C SER A 158 -11.95 6.20 9.09
N ILE A 159 -10.65 5.85 9.20
CA ILE A 159 -9.56 6.80 8.92
C ILE A 159 -9.58 7.21 7.44
N ILE A 160 -9.83 6.26 6.54
CA ILE A 160 -9.91 6.53 5.10
C ILE A 160 -11.17 7.34 4.76
N ASP A 161 -12.28 7.06 5.45
CA ASP A 161 -13.50 7.87 5.32
C ASP A 161 -13.23 9.35 5.70
N HIS A 162 -12.43 9.63 6.75
CA HIS A 162 -12.06 11.01 7.10
C HIS A 162 -11.20 11.69 6.01
N TYR A 163 -10.29 10.95 5.36
CA TYR A 163 -9.54 11.49 4.23
C TYR A 163 -10.45 11.86 3.05
N GLU A 164 -11.43 11.01 2.76
CA GLU A 164 -12.43 11.26 1.74
C GLU A 164 -13.25 12.52 2.04
N GLU A 165 -13.72 12.66 3.28
CA GLU A 165 -14.45 13.85 3.76
C GLU A 165 -13.62 15.13 3.59
N ARG A 166 -12.34 15.12 3.99
CA ARG A 166 -11.45 16.28 3.84
C ARG A 166 -11.18 16.66 2.39
N LEU A 167 -11.07 15.69 1.49
CA LEU A 167 -10.95 15.97 0.05
C LEU A 167 -12.23 16.63 -0.49
N ILE A 168 -13.41 16.14 -0.08
CA ILE A 168 -14.69 16.73 -0.47
C ILE A 168 -14.84 18.16 0.08
N GLU A 169 -14.42 18.41 1.32
CA GLU A 169 -14.39 19.77 1.92
C GLU A 169 -13.50 20.74 1.12
N LEU A 170 -12.38 20.24 0.58
CA LEU A 170 -11.50 20.99 -0.33
C LEU A 170 -12.10 21.16 -1.75
N GLY A 171 -13.28 20.62 -2.02
CA GLY A 171 -13.97 20.72 -3.30
C GLY A 171 -13.52 19.70 -4.34
N VAL A 172 -12.78 18.66 -3.94
CA VAL A 172 -12.43 17.55 -4.82
C VAL A 172 -13.69 16.76 -5.16
N LYS A 173 -13.88 16.47 -6.45
CA LYS A 173 -14.97 15.59 -6.90
C LYS A 173 -14.49 14.14 -6.93
N ILE A 174 -15.31 13.22 -6.42
CA ILE A 174 -15.00 11.80 -6.43
C ILE A 174 -16.04 11.08 -7.29
N ARG A 175 -15.57 10.29 -8.26
CA ARG A 175 -16.36 9.45 -9.14
C ARG A 175 -16.07 7.99 -8.84
N PRO A 176 -16.81 7.37 -7.90
CA PRO A 176 -16.65 5.95 -7.60
C PRO A 176 -17.19 5.07 -8.73
N ASN A 177 -16.91 3.77 -8.68
CA ASN A 177 -17.34 2.75 -9.64
C ASN A 177 -17.06 3.13 -11.11
N THR A 178 -15.97 3.86 -11.35
CA THR A 178 -15.60 4.41 -12.65
C THR A 178 -14.26 3.84 -13.10
N LEU A 179 -14.33 2.80 -13.93
CA LEU A 179 -13.15 2.25 -14.60
C LEU A 179 -12.74 3.13 -15.80
N VAL A 180 -11.52 3.67 -15.76
CA VAL A 180 -10.90 4.39 -16.89
C VAL A 180 -10.14 3.41 -17.78
N GLY A 181 -10.31 3.54 -19.09
CA GLY A 181 -9.75 2.67 -20.12
C GLY A 181 -10.80 2.32 -21.18
N PRO A 182 -11.67 1.31 -20.98
CA PRO A 182 -12.55 0.80 -22.04
C PRO A 182 -13.62 1.78 -22.54
N VAL A 183 -14.28 2.53 -21.64
CA VAL A 183 -15.39 3.42 -21.99
C VAL A 183 -14.96 4.89 -21.85
N LEU A 184 -14.47 5.26 -20.67
CA LEU A 184 -13.87 6.57 -20.42
C LEU A 184 -12.37 6.46 -20.66
N THR A 185 -11.87 6.99 -21.77
CA THR A 185 -10.45 6.93 -22.16
C THR A 185 -9.70 8.19 -21.72
N LEU A 186 -8.36 8.16 -21.76
CA LEU A 186 -7.56 9.38 -21.53
C LEU A 186 -7.88 10.46 -22.56
N ASP A 187 -8.07 10.08 -23.83
CA ASP A 187 -8.45 11.01 -24.89
C ASP A 187 -9.78 11.73 -24.60
N LYS A 188 -10.78 11.02 -24.06
CA LYS A 188 -12.05 11.63 -23.65
C LYS A 188 -11.87 12.61 -22.49
N LEU A 189 -11.02 12.27 -21.52
CA LEU A 189 -10.70 13.20 -20.43
C LEU A 189 -10.02 14.48 -20.98
N PHE A 190 -9.06 14.35 -21.89
CA PHE A 190 -8.47 15.53 -22.53
C PHE A 190 -9.49 16.32 -23.36
N PHE A 191 -10.33 15.64 -24.15
CA PHE A 191 -11.40 16.25 -24.93
C PHE A 191 -12.39 17.03 -24.04
N ASP A 192 -12.72 16.48 -22.88
CA ASP A 192 -13.57 17.12 -21.89
C ASP A 192 -12.90 18.32 -21.21
N GLY A 193 -11.61 18.58 -21.46
CA GLY A 193 -10.86 19.76 -21.05
C GLY A 193 -10.08 19.61 -19.74
N TYR A 194 -9.74 18.39 -19.34
CA TYR A 194 -8.72 18.16 -18.32
C TYR A 194 -7.34 18.55 -18.87
N LYS A 195 -6.57 19.32 -18.09
CA LYS A 195 -5.25 19.83 -18.49
C LYS A 195 -4.13 18.84 -18.20
N ALA A 196 -4.28 18.03 -17.17
CA ALA A 196 -3.35 16.97 -16.84
C ALA A 196 -4.11 15.76 -16.29
N ILE A 197 -3.54 14.58 -16.47
CA ILE A 197 -4.06 13.33 -15.95
C ILE A 197 -2.97 12.62 -15.16
N PHE A 198 -3.30 12.18 -13.95
CA PHE A 198 -2.46 11.33 -13.13
C PHE A 198 -3.01 9.90 -13.10
N ILE A 199 -2.14 8.90 -13.22
CA ILE A 199 -2.46 7.48 -13.11
C ILE A 199 -1.77 6.90 -11.86
N GLY A 200 -2.58 6.52 -10.88
CA GLY A 200 -2.18 5.87 -9.64
C GLY A 200 -3.03 4.63 -9.35
N THR A 201 -3.32 3.84 -10.38
CA THR A 201 -4.22 2.68 -10.29
C THR A 201 -3.64 1.53 -9.47
N GLY A 202 -2.33 1.49 -9.23
CA GLY A 202 -1.67 0.41 -8.49
C GLY A 202 -1.62 -0.93 -9.25
N VAL A 203 -1.41 -2.01 -8.51
CA VAL A 203 -1.35 -3.39 -9.03
C VAL A 203 -2.54 -4.19 -8.49
N TRP A 204 -3.51 -4.54 -9.34
CA TRP A 204 -4.75 -5.23 -8.94
C TRP A 204 -5.02 -6.50 -9.72
N ASN A 205 -4.07 -6.94 -10.57
CA ASN A 205 -4.17 -8.19 -11.29
C ASN A 205 -3.40 -9.26 -10.51
N PRO A 206 -4.04 -10.25 -9.89
CA PRO A 206 -3.32 -11.28 -9.16
C PRO A 206 -2.42 -12.08 -10.12
N LYS A 207 -1.25 -12.51 -9.64
CA LYS A 207 -0.46 -13.50 -10.38
C LYS A 207 -1.04 -14.89 -10.17
N THR A 208 -1.14 -15.63 -11.27
CA THR A 208 -1.48 -17.04 -11.30
C THR A 208 -0.27 -17.88 -10.89
N LEU A 209 -0.53 -19.13 -10.48
CA LEU A 209 0.51 -20.15 -10.30
C LEU A 209 0.85 -20.83 -11.64
N ASP A 210 -0.03 -20.70 -12.63
CA ASP A 210 -0.05 -21.40 -13.91
C ASP A 210 -0.03 -22.93 -13.76
N ILE A 211 -0.81 -23.43 -12.79
CA ILE A 211 -0.98 -24.87 -12.51
C ILE A 211 -2.43 -25.32 -12.66
N LYS A 212 -2.64 -26.62 -12.81
CA LYS A 212 -3.98 -27.21 -12.91
C LYS A 212 -4.77 -26.95 -11.61
N GLY A 213 -6.05 -26.57 -11.76
CA GLY A 213 -7.00 -26.42 -10.66
C GLY A 213 -7.24 -24.98 -10.16
N GLU A 214 -6.56 -23.98 -10.70
CA GLU A 214 -6.76 -22.57 -10.29
C GLU A 214 -8.18 -22.02 -10.53
N SER A 215 -8.97 -22.66 -11.38
CA SER A 215 -10.35 -22.25 -11.67
C SER A 215 -11.40 -22.95 -10.80
N LEU A 216 -11.00 -23.77 -9.82
CA LEU A 216 -11.92 -24.45 -8.91
C LEU A 216 -12.65 -23.46 -8.00
N GLY A 217 -13.88 -23.78 -7.61
CA GLY A 217 -14.78 -22.84 -6.91
C GLY A 217 -14.31 -22.41 -5.52
N HIS A 218 -13.47 -23.22 -4.86
CA HIS A 218 -12.85 -22.97 -3.55
C HIS A 218 -11.42 -22.44 -3.64
N VAL A 219 -10.96 -22.07 -4.83
CA VAL A 219 -9.67 -21.43 -5.07
C VAL A 219 -9.88 -19.94 -5.31
N HIS A 220 -9.20 -19.12 -4.53
CA HIS A 220 -9.37 -17.66 -4.51
C HIS A 220 -8.05 -16.94 -4.62
N TYR A 221 -8.06 -15.69 -5.07
CA TYR A 221 -6.89 -14.81 -5.03
C TYR A 221 -6.98 -13.88 -3.82
N ALA A 222 -5.86 -13.73 -3.10
CA ALA A 222 -5.82 -12.97 -1.85
C ALA A 222 -6.30 -11.51 -2.02
N ILE A 223 -5.93 -10.86 -3.12
CA ILE A 223 -6.33 -9.46 -3.38
C ILE A 223 -7.83 -9.30 -3.59
N ASP A 224 -8.50 -10.33 -4.11
CA ASP A 224 -9.95 -10.32 -4.30
C ASP A 224 -10.66 -10.68 -2.99
N TYR A 225 -10.13 -11.68 -2.28
CA TYR A 225 -10.62 -12.07 -0.95
C TYR A 225 -10.60 -10.90 0.05
N LEU A 226 -9.47 -10.18 0.15
CA LEU A 226 -9.28 -9.09 1.11
C LEU A 226 -10.22 -7.90 0.88
N LYS A 227 -10.73 -7.69 -0.35
CA LYS A 227 -11.69 -6.62 -0.64
C LYS A 227 -13.01 -6.82 0.11
N SER A 228 -13.44 -8.06 0.29
CA SER A 228 -14.76 -8.37 0.86
C SER A 228 -14.74 -9.76 1.53
N PRO A 229 -13.96 -9.96 2.59
CA PRO A 229 -13.73 -11.30 3.16
C PRO A 229 -15.02 -11.96 3.65
N SER A 230 -16.00 -11.17 4.08
CA SER A 230 -17.28 -11.65 4.61
C SER A 230 -18.19 -12.34 3.58
N VAL A 231 -17.96 -12.17 2.27
CA VAL A 231 -18.76 -12.84 1.24
C VAL A 231 -18.26 -14.24 0.89
N TYR A 232 -17.11 -14.65 1.43
CA TYR A 232 -16.48 -15.93 1.15
C TYR A 232 -16.88 -16.97 2.21
N ASN A 233 -17.17 -18.19 1.75
CA ASN A 233 -17.37 -19.35 2.63
C ASN A 233 -16.16 -20.27 2.54
N LEU A 234 -15.18 -20.06 3.42
CA LEU A 234 -13.88 -20.73 3.35
C LEU A 234 -13.82 -22.11 4.04
N GLY A 235 -14.89 -22.54 4.72
CA GLY A 235 -14.88 -23.76 5.52
C GLY A 235 -14.05 -23.65 6.80
N ASN A 236 -13.58 -24.79 7.32
CA ASN A 236 -12.84 -24.89 8.57
C ASN A 236 -11.33 -24.83 8.38
N LYS A 237 -10.79 -25.44 7.31
CA LYS A 237 -9.34 -25.58 7.08
C LYS A 237 -8.93 -24.84 5.80
N VAL A 238 -8.17 -23.76 5.93
CA VAL A 238 -7.78 -22.88 4.81
C VAL A 238 -6.29 -22.95 4.55
N CYS A 239 -5.90 -23.08 3.28
CA CYS A 239 -4.51 -23.03 2.83
C CYS A 239 -4.23 -21.72 2.08
N VAL A 240 -3.32 -20.90 2.58
CA VAL A 240 -2.84 -19.69 1.89
C VAL A 240 -1.48 -19.98 1.25
N ILE A 241 -1.38 -19.88 -0.07
CA ILE A 241 -0.15 -20.13 -0.83
C ILE A 241 0.63 -18.82 -0.98
N GLY A 242 1.82 -18.75 -0.39
CA GLY A 242 2.68 -17.56 -0.37
C GLY A 242 3.00 -17.09 1.06
N ALA A 243 3.96 -16.17 1.20
CA ALA A 243 4.44 -15.74 2.52
C ALA A 243 4.79 -14.24 2.60
N GLY A 244 4.27 -13.40 1.71
CA GLY A 244 4.39 -11.94 1.83
C GLY A 244 3.35 -11.33 2.76
N ASP A 245 3.39 -10.01 2.96
CA ASP A 245 2.42 -9.30 3.81
C ASP A 245 0.96 -9.61 3.43
N VAL A 246 0.66 -9.66 2.12
CA VAL A 246 -0.67 -10.02 1.61
C VAL A 246 -1.09 -11.44 2.03
N ALA A 247 -0.14 -12.38 2.11
CA ALA A 247 -0.43 -13.75 2.57
C ALA A 247 -0.74 -13.76 4.08
N MET A 248 0.03 -12.99 4.87
CA MET A 248 -0.20 -12.86 6.31
C MET A 248 -1.55 -12.20 6.59
N ASP A 249 -1.86 -11.11 5.89
CA ASP A 249 -3.15 -10.42 5.98
C ASP A 249 -4.31 -11.35 5.61
N ALA A 250 -4.20 -12.09 4.51
CA ALA A 250 -5.23 -13.03 4.08
C ALA A 250 -5.44 -14.16 5.11
N ALA A 251 -4.35 -14.74 5.64
CA ALA A 251 -4.42 -15.81 6.62
C ALA A 251 -5.07 -15.35 7.94
N ARG A 252 -4.61 -14.22 8.47
CA ARG A 252 -5.17 -13.63 9.70
C ARG A 252 -6.62 -13.21 9.52
N THR A 253 -6.97 -12.68 8.35
CA THR A 253 -8.34 -12.34 7.99
C THR A 253 -9.22 -13.59 7.93
N ALA A 254 -8.75 -14.69 7.31
CA ALA A 254 -9.48 -15.96 7.28
C ALA A 254 -9.74 -16.52 8.69
N LYS A 255 -8.72 -16.51 9.56
CA LYS A 255 -8.86 -16.93 10.97
C LYS A 255 -9.93 -16.10 11.70
N ARG A 256 -9.90 -14.78 11.54
CA ARG A 256 -10.85 -13.85 12.17
C ARG A 256 -12.26 -13.92 11.58
N ASN A 257 -12.41 -14.43 10.35
CA ASN A 257 -13.70 -14.66 9.69
C ASN A 257 -14.23 -16.11 9.88
N GLY A 258 -13.70 -16.85 10.85
CA GLY A 258 -14.31 -18.09 11.33
C GLY A 258 -13.63 -19.39 10.88
N ALA A 259 -12.57 -19.33 10.06
CA ALA A 259 -11.77 -20.51 9.78
C ALA A 259 -11.09 -21.02 11.06
N LYS A 260 -11.21 -22.33 11.34
CA LYS A 260 -10.66 -22.94 12.56
C LYS A 260 -9.16 -23.13 12.46
N GLU A 261 -8.71 -23.62 11.32
CA GLU A 261 -7.31 -23.88 11.02
C GLU A 261 -6.90 -23.17 9.74
N VAL A 262 -5.85 -22.36 9.83
CA VAL A 262 -5.33 -21.61 8.69
C VAL A 262 -3.84 -21.88 8.58
N TYR A 263 -3.41 -22.20 7.37
CA TYR A 263 -2.04 -22.59 7.08
C TYR A 263 -1.45 -21.71 5.99
N ILE A 264 -0.21 -21.28 6.19
CA ILE A 264 0.64 -20.70 5.16
C ILE A 264 1.44 -21.83 4.52
N LEU A 265 1.25 -22.07 3.23
CA LEU A 265 2.05 -22.99 2.43
C LEU A 265 3.13 -22.22 1.68
N TYR A 266 4.40 -22.51 1.98
CA TYR A 266 5.53 -21.77 1.45
C TYR A 266 6.67 -22.68 1.00
N ARG A 267 7.26 -22.35 -0.15
CA ARG A 267 8.33 -23.13 -0.80
C ARG A 267 9.72 -22.97 -0.17
N LYS A 268 9.87 -22.15 0.87
CA LYS A 268 11.13 -21.92 1.58
C LYS A 268 10.94 -22.02 3.09
N GLY A 269 12.05 -21.97 3.83
CA GLY A 269 12.05 -21.89 5.29
C GLY A 269 11.50 -20.58 5.86
N MET A 270 11.33 -20.56 7.18
CA MET A 270 10.76 -19.45 7.95
C MET A 270 11.64 -18.19 7.86
N GLU A 271 12.96 -18.38 7.84
CA GLU A 271 13.98 -17.34 7.69
C GLU A 271 13.93 -16.61 6.34
N ASN A 272 13.24 -17.21 5.37
CA ASN A 272 13.09 -16.73 4.01
C ASN A 272 11.72 -16.09 3.74
N ILE A 273 10.92 -15.84 4.79
CA ILE A 273 9.62 -15.20 4.67
C ILE A 273 9.81 -13.72 4.30
N PRO A 274 9.20 -13.24 3.19
CA PRO A 274 9.33 -11.85 2.76
C PRO A 274 8.41 -10.88 3.50
N ALA A 275 7.42 -11.37 4.27
CA ALA A 275 6.59 -10.51 5.11
C ALA A 275 7.43 -9.77 6.15
N THR A 276 6.97 -8.58 6.54
CA THR A 276 7.60 -7.83 7.62
C THR A 276 7.52 -8.60 8.94
N LYS A 277 8.46 -8.32 9.85
CA LYS A 277 8.51 -8.99 11.17
C LYS A 277 7.21 -8.82 11.95
N ALA A 278 6.64 -7.62 11.93
CA ALA A 278 5.38 -7.32 12.60
C ALA A 278 4.21 -8.16 12.05
N GLU A 279 4.12 -8.33 10.73
CA GLU A 279 3.07 -9.17 10.13
C GLU A 279 3.27 -10.67 10.42
N LEU A 280 4.52 -11.13 10.43
CA LEU A 280 4.85 -12.50 10.78
C LEU A 280 4.53 -12.81 12.25
N GLU A 281 4.92 -11.93 13.17
CA GLU A 281 4.61 -12.04 14.59
C GLU A 281 3.09 -12.00 14.84
N GLY A 282 2.38 -11.12 14.11
CA GLY A 282 0.92 -11.07 14.14
C GLY A 282 0.26 -12.37 13.67
N ALA A 283 0.78 -12.99 12.61
CA ALA A 283 0.29 -14.28 12.12
C ALA A 283 0.56 -15.41 13.13
N ILE A 284 1.74 -15.45 13.75
CA ILE A 284 2.07 -16.42 14.80
C ILE A 284 1.13 -16.24 16.02
N SER A 285 0.89 -15.00 16.44
CA SER A 285 -0.03 -14.68 17.55
C SER A 285 -1.48 -15.03 17.25
N ASP A 286 -1.91 -14.99 15.99
CA ASP A 286 -3.23 -15.41 15.54
C ASP A 286 -3.31 -16.95 15.33
N GLU A 287 -2.27 -17.69 15.74
CA GLU A 287 -2.13 -19.15 15.63
C GLU A 287 -2.21 -19.66 14.18
N ILE A 288 -1.70 -18.88 13.23
CA ILE A 288 -1.53 -19.32 11.84
C ILE A 288 -0.39 -20.35 11.79
N LYS A 289 -0.66 -21.49 11.16
CA LYS A 289 0.28 -22.60 11.02
C LYS A 289 1.12 -22.44 9.74
N PHE A 290 2.30 -23.05 9.69
CA PHE A 290 3.22 -22.92 8.55
C PHE A 290 3.60 -24.31 8.01
N GLU A 291 3.27 -24.53 6.73
CA GLU A 291 3.67 -25.67 5.92
C GLU A 291 4.81 -25.22 5.00
N LEU A 292 6.02 -25.26 5.55
CA LEU A 292 7.24 -24.79 4.90
C LEU A 292 7.81 -25.87 3.97
N PHE A 293 8.72 -25.45 3.09
CA PHE A 293 9.41 -26.33 2.14
C PHE A 293 8.45 -27.12 1.25
N LYS A 294 7.34 -26.50 0.83
CA LYS A 294 6.34 -27.10 -0.04
C LYS A 294 6.00 -26.17 -1.20
N SER A 295 6.12 -26.68 -2.43
CA SER A 295 5.70 -25.97 -3.64
C SER A 295 4.45 -26.61 -4.21
N PRO A 296 3.38 -25.86 -4.51
CA PRO A 296 2.18 -26.42 -5.13
C PRO A 296 2.49 -26.89 -6.56
N VAL A 297 1.90 -28.03 -6.95
CA VAL A 297 2.01 -28.59 -8.31
C VAL A 297 0.65 -28.75 -8.99
N GLU A 298 -0.42 -28.97 -8.23
CA GLU A 298 -1.80 -29.07 -8.70
C GLU A 298 -2.75 -28.71 -7.56
N LEU A 299 -3.82 -27.98 -7.86
CA LEU A 299 -4.93 -27.72 -6.95
C LEU A 299 -6.07 -28.69 -7.28
N THR A 300 -6.65 -29.32 -6.26
CA THR A 300 -7.67 -30.37 -6.38
C THR A 300 -8.88 -30.06 -5.53
N GLU A 301 -9.96 -30.81 -5.70
CA GLU A 301 -11.17 -30.69 -4.86
C GLU A 301 -10.85 -30.99 -3.39
N GLU A 302 -9.88 -31.88 -3.14
CA GLU A 302 -9.49 -32.29 -1.78
C GLU A 302 -8.45 -31.35 -1.15
N GLY A 303 -7.74 -30.54 -1.94
CA GLY A 303 -6.74 -29.59 -1.45
C GLY A 303 -5.55 -29.37 -2.39
N VAL A 304 -4.37 -29.08 -1.83
CA VAL A 304 -3.17 -28.70 -2.58
C VAL A 304 -2.22 -29.90 -2.71
N LYS A 305 -2.03 -30.42 -3.92
CA LYS A 305 -0.89 -31.30 -4.19
C LYS A 305 0.39 -30.48 -4.20
N TYR A 306 1.40 -30.96 -3.49
CA TYR A 306 2.68 -30.29 -3.37
C TYR A 306 3.84 -31.26 -3.59
N ILE A 307 5.00 -30.69 -3.90
CA ILE A 307 6.29 -31.36 -3.83
C ILE A 307 7.14 -30.69 -2.75
N GLU A 308 7.84 -31.49 -1.94
CA GLU A 308 8.79 -30.96 -0.97
C GLU A 308 9.95 -30.25 -1.68
N THR A 309 10.45 -29.19 -1.05
CA THR A 309 11.56 -28.39 -1.56
C THR A 309 12.68 -28.27 -0.54
N GLU A 310 13.86 -27.91 -1.01
CA GLU A 310 14.95 -27.47 -0.13
C GLU A 310 15.55 -26.16 -0.64
N ASN A 311 16.10 -25.39 0.29
CA ASN A 311 16.79 -24.15 -0.02
C ASN A 311 18.28 -24.41 -0.18
N VAL A 312 18.80 -24.10 -1.36
CA VAL A 312 20.24 -24.17 -1.65
C VAL A 312 20.76 -22.76 -1.84
N VAL A 313 21.77 -22.41 -1.05
CA VAL A 313 22.50 -21.16 -1.17
C VAL A 313 23.59 -21.36 -2.21
N ASP A 314 23.57 -20.57 -3.29
CA ASP A 314 24.65 -20.58 -4.26
C ASP A 314 25.89 -19.84 -3.75
N GLU A 315 27.00 -19.90 -4.51
CA GLU A 315 28.27 -19.27 -4.14
C GLU A 315 28.16 -17.73 -3.98
N ASP A 316 27.15 -17.12 -4.61
CA ASP A 316 26.85 -15.69 -4.54
C ASP A 316 25.92 -15.32 -3.37
N GLY A 317 25.55 -16.30 -2.53
CA GLY A 317 24.66 -16.10 -1.38
C GLY A 317 23.17 -16.02 -1.74
N LYS A 318 22.81 -16.28 -3.00
CA LYS A 318 21.42 -16.27 -3.46
C LYS A 318 20.77 -17.62 -3.18
N ILE A 319 19.59 -17.52 -2.57
CA ILE A 319 18.83 -18.68 -2.13
C ILE A 319 17.93 -19.17 -3.26
N SER A 320 18.32 -20.28 -3.86
CA SER A 320 17.53 -21.05 -4.81
C SER A 320 16.63 -22.06 -4.08
N THR A 321 15.56 -22.48 -4.74
CA THR A 321 14.66 -23.52 -4.26
C THR A 321 14.71 -24.66 -5.25
N ILE A 322 15.10 -25.85 -4.79
CA ILE A 322 15.10 -27.07 -5.61
C ILE A 322 14.02 -28.01 -5.09
N VAL A 323 13.43 -28.78 -6.00
CA VAL A 323 12.41 -29.78 -5.68
C VAL A 323 13.09 -31.08 -5.27
N ILE A 324 12.51 -31.77 -4.29
CA ILE A 324 12.98 -33.09 -3.87
C ILE A 324 12.11 -34.12 -4.58
N GLU A 325 12.67 -34.75 -5.63
CA GLU A 325 11.95 -35.76 -6.41
C GLU A 325 11.44 -36.92 -5.54
N GLY A 326 10.25 -37.41 -5.87
CA GLY A 326 9.61 -38.52 -5.14
C GLY A 326 8.98 -38.15 -3.79
N LYS A 327 9.09 -36.89 -3.36
CA LYS A 327 8.46 -36.39 -2.13
C LYS A 327 7.23 -35.52 -2.42
N GLU A 328 6.23 -36.17 -3.00
CA GLU A 328 4.93 -35.55 -3.28
C GLU A 328 3.96 -35.82 -2.14
N GLY A 329 3.03 -34.89 -1.91
CA GLY A 329 2.00 -35.02 -0.90
C GLY A 329 0.74 -34.25 -1.24
N LEU A 330 -0.30 -34.46 -0.44
CA LEU A 330 -1.55 -33.71 -0.50
C LEU A 330 -1.75 -32.98 0.82
N PHE A 331 -1.94 -31.68 0.74
CA PHE A 331 -2.40 -30.87 1.85
C PHE A 331 -3.92 -30.69 1.74
N GLU A 332 -4.67 -31.46 2.51
CA GLU A 332 -6.14 -31.41 2.50
C GLU A 332 -6.65 -30.10 3.12
N CYS A 333 -7.55 -29.41 2.44
CA CYS A 333 -8.16 -28.16 2.92
C CYS A 333 -9.49 -27.86 2.20
N ASP A 334 -10.34 -27.08 2.85
CA ASP A 334 -11.66 -26.70 2.33
C ASP A 334 -11.57 -25.54 1.32
N SER A 335 -10.56 -24.68 1.45
CA SER A 335 -10.35 -23.53 0.56
C SER A 335 -8.89 -23.14 0.44
N ILE A 336 -8.54 -22.61 -0.74
CA ILE A 336 -7.18 -22.23 -1.10
C ILE A 336 -7.17 -20.74 -1.46
N ILE A 337 -6.24 -19.98 -0.89
CA ILE A 337 -6.04 -18.57 -1.20
C ILE A 337 -4.64 -18.37 -1.79
N ILE A 338 -4.56 -17.93 -3.03
CA ILE A 338 -3.32 -17.68 -3.76
C ILE A 338 -2.84 -16.24 -3.48
N ALA A 339 -1.63 -16.10 -2.92
CA ALA A 339 -1.01 -14.84 -2.52
C ALA A 339 0.41 -14.67 -3.09
N VAL A 340 0.60 -14.94 -4.39
CA VAL A 340 1.92 -15.03 -5.05
C VAL A 340 2.32 -13.80 -5.88
N SER A 341 1.99 -12.61 -5.39
CA SER A 341 2.20 -11.30 -6.04
C SER A 341 1.07 -10.87 -7.00
N GLN A 342 1.23 -9.68 -7.56
CA GLN A 342 0.24 -8.95 -8.36
C GLN A 342 0.94 -8.14 -9.47
N SER A 343 0.21 -7.78 -10.50
CA SER A 343 0.64 -6.93 -11.62
C SER A 343 -0.40 -5.84 -11.93
N PRO A 344 -0.03 -4.80 -12.70
CA PRO A 344 -0.98 -3.81 -13.18
C PRO A 344 -2.05 -4.43 -14.08
N LYS A 345 -3.26 -3.86 -14.05
CA LYS A 345 -4.26 -4.14 -15.08
C LYS A 345 -3.94 -3.34 -16.35
N ASN A 346 -4.20 -3.91 -17.51
CA ASN A 346 -3.89 -3.28 -18.79
C ASN A 346 -5.00 -2.36 -19.33
N ASN A 347 -6.08 -2.12 -18.58
CA ASN A 347 -7.28 -1.39 -19.04
C ASN A 347 -6.98 -0.03 -19.69
N ILE A 348 -6.07 0.77 -19.14
CA ILE A 348 -5.76 2.10 -19.67
C ILE A 348 -4.85 1.97 -20.90
N VAL A 349 -3.77 1.19 -20.79
CA VAL A 349 -2.75 1.04 -21.84
C VAL A 349 -3.29 0.35 -23.09
N SER A 350 -4.23 -0.60 -22.94
CA SER A 350 -4.87 -1.26 -24.09
C SER A 350 -5.84 -0.36 -24.86
N ASN A 351 -6.25 0.77 -24.26
CA ASN A 351 -7.22 1.72 -24.83
C ASN A 351 -6.62 3.12 -25.05
N THR A 352 -5.29 3.27 -24.98
CA THR A 352 -4.61 4.56 -25.08
C THR A 352 -3.36 4.43 -25.94
N THR A 353 -3.20 5.31 -26.93
CA THR A 353 -1.96 5.41 -27.72
C THR A 353 -0.91 6.27 -27.02
N GLY A 354 0.36 5.97 -27.25
CA GLY A 354 1.49 6.74 -26.70
C GLY A 354 1.79 6.49 -25.21
N LEU A 355 1.15 5.48 -24.60
CA LEU A 355 1.40 5.09 -23.21
C LEU A 355 2.07 3.72 -23.15
N GLU A 356 3.37 3.68 -22.82
CA GLU A 356 4.18 2.47 -22.86
C GLU A 356 4.36 1.81 -21.48
N THR A 357 4.61 0.51 -21.51
CA THR A 357 4.89 -0.30 -20.32
C THR A 357 6.16 -1.10 -20.48
N ASN A 358 6.83 -1.42 -19.38
CA ASN A 358 7.90 -2.42 -19.38
C ASN A 358 7.35 -3.87 -19.56
N LYS A 359 8.25 -4.85 -19.59
CA LYS A 359 7.90 -6.28 -19.75
C LYS A 359 7.01 -6.86 -18.63
N TRP A 360 6.86 -6.16 -17.51
CA TRP A 360 6.00 -6.56 -16.40
C TRP A 360 4.64 -5.84 -16.39
N GLY A 361 4.36 -5.03 -17.42
CA GLY A 361 3.12 -4.25 -17.55
C GLY A 361 3.08 -2.97 -16.71
N LEU A 362 4.18 -2.58 -16.06
CA LEU A 362 4.28 -1.33 -15.31
C LEU A 362 4.50 -0.16 -16.27
N LEU A 363 3.85 0.98 -15.99
CA LEU A 363 3.99 2.19 -16.79
C LEU A 363 5.43 2.69 -16.77
N LEU A 364 5.93 3.05 -17.95
CA LEU A 364 7.24 3.71 -18.06
C LEU A 364 7.10 5.17 -17.66
N THR A 365 7.92 5.61 -16.69
CA THR A 365 8.07 7.01 -16.31
C THR A 365 9.53 7.38 -16.13
N ASP A 366 9.82 8.69 -16.20
CA ASP A 366 11.06 9.23 -15.64
C ASP A 366 10.99 9.35 -14.10
N GLU A 367 12.02 9.93 -13.48
CA GLU A 367 12.08 10.15 -12.02
C GLU A 367 11.03 11.16 -11.50
N TYR A 368 10.50 11.99 -12.40
CA TYR A 368 9.52 13.04 -12.15
C TYR A 368 8.08 12.57 -12.36
N GLY A 369 7.89 11.32 -12.83
CA GLY A 369 6.59 10.71 -13.07
C GLY A 369 5.98 11.05 -14.43
N HIS A 370 6.73 11.65 -15.36
CA HIS A 370 6.27 11.85 -16.73
C HIS A 370 6.15 10.50 -17.44
N THR A 371 4.98 10.20 -17.99
CA THR A 371 4.81 9.01 -18.83
C THR A 371 5.28 9.30 -20.26
N THR A 372 5.29 8.27 -21.11
CA THR A 372 5.54 8.45 -22.56
C THR A 372 4.47 9.27 -23.28
N ARG A 373 3.33 9.55 -22.62
CA ARG A 373 2.24 10.36 -23.16
C ARG A 373 2.25 11.75 -22.53
N ASP A 374 2.33 12.77 -23.38
CA ASP A 374 2.31 14.17 -22.93
C ASP A 374 1.04 14.51 -22.14
N GLY A 375 1.19 15.29 -21.07
CA GLY A 375 0.12 15.64 -20.14
C GLY A 375 -0.38 14.51 -19.25
N VAL A 376 0.24 13.31 -19.33
CA VAL A 376 -0.08 12.15 -18.49
C VAL A 376 1.10 11.81 -17.58
N PHE A 377 0.79 11.69 -16.29
CA PHE A 377 1.74 11.42 -15.22
C PHE A 377 1.37 10.13 -14.50
N ALA A 378 2.32 9.45 -13.88
CA ALA A 378 2.05 8.25 -13.09
C ALA A 378 2.99 8.10 -11.89
N SER A 379 2.50 7.47 -10.82
CA SER A 379 3.28 7.15 -9.62
C SER A 379 2.64 6.01 -8.83
N GLY A 380 3.37 5.50 -7.84
CA GLY A 380 2.96 4.39 -6.99
C GLY A 380 3.20 3.03 -7.63
N ASP A 381 2.40 2.05 -7.22
CA ASP A 381 2.68 0.64 -7.57
C ASP A 381 2.50 0.35 -9.06
N VAL A 382 1.72 1.15 -9.79
CA VAL A 382 1.55 1.00 -11.26
C VAL A 382 2.85 1.30 -12.03
N VAL A 383 3.80 2.00 -11.41
CA VAL A 383 5.13 2.31 -11.96
C VAL A 383 6.21 1.42 -11.34
N THR A 384 6.18 1.27 -10.01
CA THR A 384 7.31 0.67 -9.25
C THR A 384 7.09 -0.79 -8.84
N GLY A 385 5.89 -1.33 -9.05
CA GLY A 385 5.40 -2.52 -8.38
C GLY A 385 5.08 -2.24 -6.90
N ALA A 386 4.55 -3.23 -6.19
CA ALA A 386 4.15 -3.05 -4.79
C ALA A 386 5.31 -2.52 -3.91
N LYS A 387 5.13 -1.33 -3.33
CA LYS A 387 6.03 -0.71 -2.34
C LYS A 387 5.23 -0.26 -1.11
N THR A 388 5.91 0.39 -0.16
CA THR A 388 5.26 0.92 1.05
C THR A 388 4.47 2.19 0.77
N VAL A 389 3.41 2.42 1.55
CA VAL A 389 2.54 3.62 1.46
C VAL A 389 3.35 4.92 1.48
N VAL A 390 4.34 5.02 2.38
CA VAL A 390 5.20 6.21 2.49
C VAL A 390 6.05 6.46 1.24
N ARG A 391 6.48 5.41 0.53
CA ARG A 391 7.23 5.57 -0.74
C ARG A 391 6.31 6.07 -1.85
N ALA A 392 5.08 5.55 -1.91
CA ALA A 392 4.07 6.04 -2.84
C ALA A 392 3.75 7.52 -2.59
N ALA A 393 3.55 7.92 -1.32
CA ALA A 393 3.33 9.32 -0.95
C ALA A 393 4.53 10.22 -1.27
N SER A 394 5.76 9.75 -1.01
CA SER A 394 7.00 10.49 -1.27
C SER A 394 7.16 10.83 -2.75
N HIS A 395 6.99 9.84 -3.64
CA HIS A 395 7.07 10.08 -5.08
C HIS A 395 5.90 10.90 -5.61
N ALA A 396 4.69 10.68 -5.07
CA ALA A 396 3.49 11.44 -5.42
C ALA A 396 3.64 12.96 -5.20
N LYS A 397 4.41 13.40 -4.19
CA LYS A 397 4.73 14.83 -3.98
C LYS A 397 5.50 15.43 -5.16
N ILE A 398 6.54 14.72 -5.61
CA ILE A 398 7.35 15.14 -6.77
C ILE A 398 6.45 15.24 -8.00
N VAL A 399 5.61 14.23 -8.25
CA VAL A 399 4.69 14.24 -9.40
C VAL A 399 3.67 15.37 -9.32
N ALA A 400 3.16 15.72 -8.13
CA ALA A 400 2.24 16.85 -7.96
C ALA A 400 2.87 18.19 -8.39
N GLU A 401 4.14 18.42 -8.03
CA GLU A 401 4.88 19.62 -8.44
C GLU A 401 5.06 19.69 -9.96
N GLU A 402 5.31 18.54 -10.60
CA GLU A 402 5.52 18.46 -12.05
C GLU A 402 4.23 18.63 -12.84
N ILE A 403 3.11 18.10 -12.33
CA ILE A 403 1.77 18.39 -12.87
C ILE A 403 1.50 19.91 -12.83
N GLU A 404 1.81 20.57 -11.71
CA GLU A 404 1.64 22.02 -11.58
C GLU A 404 2.51 22.77 -12.60
N LYS A 405 3.81 22.44 -12.70
CA LYS A 405 4.73 23.05 -13.68
C LYS A 405 4.24 22.86 -15.12
N TYR A 406 3.78 21.67 -15.47
CA TYR A 406 3.23 21.37 -16.79
C TYR A 406 2.02 22.24 -17.11
N ILE A 407 1.08 22.38 -16.17
CA ILE A 407 -0.11 23.21 -16.38
C ILE A 407 0.28 24.69 -16.52
N GLN A 408 1.20 25.18 -15.69
CA GLN A 408 1.64 26.58 -15.73
C GLN A 408 2.38 26.93 -17.04
N LYS A 409 3.16 26.00 -17.60
CA LYS A 409 3.86 26.19 -18.88
C LYS A 409 2.90 26.22 -20.08
N ASN A 410 1.77 25.52 -19.98
CA ASN A 410 0.76 25.40 -21.03
C ASN A 410 -0.47 26.32 -20.80
N LYS A 411 -0.32 27.35 -19.95
CA LYS A 411 -1.21 28.51 -19.88
C LYS A 411 -0.85 29.48 -21.00
#